data_AF-A0A268BP02-F1
#
_entry.id   AF-A0A268BP02-F1
#
_cell.length_a   1.000
_cell.length_b   1.000
_cell.length_c   1.000
_cell.angle_alpha   90.00
_cell.angle_beta   90.00
_cell.angle_gamma   90.00
#
_symmetry.space_group_name_H-M   'P 1'
#
loop_
_entity.id
_entity.type
_entity.pdbx_description
1 polymer ?
#
loop_
_entity_poly.entity_id
_entity_poly.type
_entity_poly.pdbx_seq_one_letter_code
_entity_poly.pdbx_strand_id
1 'polypeptide(L)'
;MTASEWLLAQGLSLRDIDFIETMIVNQAVYEQGGLNQEQLVTLMLRQFPHHTYRVYPIMTMTDFSKLLVMNNLSVNGREIISRFRNQGLCTALCIRMLEG
;
A
#
# COMPACT_ATOMS: atom_id res chain seq x y z
N MET A 1 -0.94 19.21 -2.70
CA MET A 1 -0.15 18.10 -3.26
C MET A 1 -0.77 16.79 -2.80
N THR A 2 -1.23 15.98 -3.74
CA THR A 2 -1.77 14.63 -3.50
C THR A 2 -0.66 13.66 -3.07
N ALA A 3 -1.01 12.47 -2.56
CA ALA A 3 -0.01 11.43 -2.29
C ALA A 3 0.74 11.03 -3.56
N SER A 4 0.04 10.85 -4.67
CA SER A 4 0.61 10.52 -5.99
C SER A 4 1.55 11.60 -6.51
N GLU A 5 1.16 12.88 -6.41
CA GLU A 5 2.04 14.01 -6.78
C GLU A 5 3.31 14.05 -5.92
N TRP A 6 3.18 13.78 -4.61
CA TRP A 6 4.32 13.72 -3.72
C TRP A 6 5.25 12.55 -4.07
N LEU A 7 4.71 11.36 -4.34
CA LEU A 7 5.47 10.18 -4.73
C LEU A 7 6.20 10.37 -6.06
N LEU A 8 5.55 11.02 -7.04
CA LEU A 8 6.21 11.44 -8.29
C LEU A 8 7.41 12.34 -8.00
N ALA A 9 7.26 13.31 -7.09
CA ALA A 9 8.36 14.17 -6.66
C ALA A 9 9.47 13.43 -5.89
N GLN A 10 9.19 12.24 -5.34
CA GLN A 10 10.20 11.35 -4.75
C GLN A 10 10.89 10.46 -5.80
N GLY A 11 10.55 10.59 -7.09
CA GLY A 11 11.17 9.85 -8.19
C GLY A 11 10.55 8.47 -8.46
N LEU A 12 9.36 8.17 -7.90
CA LEU A 12 8.65 6.93 -8.21
C LEU A 12 8.01 7.01 -9.60
N SER A 13 7.96 5.86 -10.28
CA SER A 13 7.19 5.75 -11.52
C SER A 13 5.69 5.73 -11.22
N LEU A 14 4.87 6.12 -12.21
CA LEU A 14 3.40 5.99 -12.10
C LEU A 14 2.98 4.55 -11.76
N ARG A 15 3.69 3.55 -12.31
CA ARG A 15 3.40 2.14 -12.03
C ARG A 15 3.66 1.74 -10.58
N ASP A 16 4.70 2.28 -9.96
CA ASP A 16 4.98 2.03 -8.54
C ASP A 16 3.99 2.74 -7.64
N ILE A 17 3.54 3.93 -8.04
CA ILE A 17 2.49 4.68 -7.35
C ILE A 17 1.17 3.90 -7.41
N ASP A 18 0.77 3.43 -8.59
CA ASP A 18 -0.40 2.58 -8.77
C ASP A 18 -0.31 1.31 -7.93
N PHE A 19 0.87 0.70 -7.85
CA PHE A 19 1.12 -0.47 -7.01
C PHE A 19 0.91 -0.16 -5.53
N ILE A 20 1.49 0.93 -5.03
CA ILE A 20 1.35 1.34 -3.62
C ILE A 20 -0.11 1.63 -3.28
N GLU A 21 -0.80 2.40 -4.10
CA GLU A 21 -2.21 2.75 -3.90
C GLU A 21 -3.09 1.50 -3.92
N THR A 22 -2.95 0.66 -4.95
CA THR A 22 -3.72 -0.58 -5.09
C THR A 22 -3.47 -1.53 -3.92
N MET A 23 -2.22 -1.64 -3.47
CA MET A 23 -1.85 -2.43 -2.29
C MET A 23 -2.57 -1.93 -1.02
N ILE A 24 -2.53 -0.63 -0.74
CA ILE A 24 -3.14 -0.05 0.47
C ILE A 24 -4.66 -0.24 0.44
N VAL A 25 -5.30 0.07 -0.69
CA VAL A 25 -6.75 -0.03 -0.85
C VAL A 25 -7.21 -1.49 -0.73
N ASN A 26 -6.60 -2.41 -1.46
CA ASN A 26 -7.02 -3.81 -1.43
C ASN A 26 -6.71 -4.48 -0.09
N GLN A 27 -5.63 -4.08 0.59
CA GLN A 27 -5.37 -4.53 1.96
C GLN A 27 -6.47 -4.04 2.92
N ALA A 28 -6.91 -2.78 2.81
CA ALA A 28 -8.01 -2.26 3.64
C ALA A 28 -9.32 -3.03 3.40
N VAL A 29 -9.63 -3.37 2.15
CA VAL A 29 -10.81 -4.16 1.80
C VAL A 29 -10.71 -5.59 2.34
N TYR A 30 -9.54 -6.23 2.21
CA TYR A 30 -9.30 -7.58 2.72
C TYR A 30 -9.47 -7.69 4.23
N GLU A 31 -8.92 -6.74 4.99
CA GLU A 31 -9.04 -6.73 6.45
C GLU A 31 -10.48 -6.48 6.95
N GLN A 32 -11.32 -5.89 6.09
CA GLN A 32 -12.75 -5.73 6.34
C GLN A 32 -13.58 -6.92 5.85
N GLY A 33 -12.94 -7.98 5.33
CA GLY A 33 -13.61 -9.18 4.82
C GLY A 33 -14.22 -9.02 3.43
N GLY A 34 -13.95 -7.92 2.71
CA GLY A 34 -14.43 -7.71 1.34
C GLY A 34 -13.68 -8.51 0.27
N LEU A 35 -12.49 -9.02 0.61
CA LEU A 35 -11.70 -9.94 -0.21
C LEU A 35 -11.23 -11.10 0.66
N ASN A 36 -11.08 -12.28 0.07
CA ASN A 36 -10.31 -13.36 0.67
C ASN A 36 -8.83 -13.28 0.24
N GLN A 37 -7.98 -14.08 0.90
CA GLN A 37 -6.53 -14.06 0.66
C GLN A 37 -6.17 -14.41 -0.78
N GLU A 38 -6.82 -15.42 -1.36
CA GLU A 38 -6.54 -15.88 -2.73
C GLU A 38 -6.90 -14.82 -3.77
N GLN A 39 -8.06 -14.18 -3.60
CA GLN A 39 -8.51 -13.07 -4.44
C GLN A 39 -7.53 -11.90 -4.39
N LEU A 40 -7.09 -11.53 -3.18
CA LEU A 40 -6.14 -10.43 -2.97
C LEU A 40 -4.79 -10.71 -3.64
N VAL A 41 -4.19 -11.89 -3.41
CA VAL A 41 -2.93 -12.29 -4.07
C VAL A 41 -3.09 -12.27 -5.58
N THR A 42 -4.17 -12.86 -6.09
CA THR A 42 -4.42 -12.98 -7.54
C THR A 42 -4.56 -11.61 -8.18
N LEU A 43 -5.31 -10.69 -7.57
CA LEU A 43 -5.45 -9.31 -8.05
C LEU A 43 -4.10 -8.61 -8.14
N MET A 44 -3.33 -8.64 -7.04
CA MET A 44 -2.06 -7.94 -6.96
C MET A 44 -1.04 -8.48 -7.95
N LEU A 45 -0.87 -9.80 -8.04
CA LEU A 45 0.12 -10.42 -8.94
C LEU A 45 -0.29 -10.33 -10.41
N ARG A 46 -1.59 -10.31 -10.71
CA ARG A 46 -2.08 -10.12 -12.09
C ARG A 46 -1.85 -8.69 -12.57
N GLN A 47 -2.10 -7.71 -11.72
CA GLN A 47 -1.96 -6.30 -12.08
C GLN A 47 -0.49 -5.84 -12.05
N PHE A 48 0.31 -6.39 -11.14
CA PHE A 48 1.71 -6.00 -10.93
C PHE A 48 2.63 -7.22 -10.97
N PRO A 49 2.80 -7.87 -12.13
CA PRO A 49 3.56 -9.12 -12.26
C PRO A 49 5.07 -8.97 -12.01
N HIS A 50 5.58 -7.73 -11.98
CA HIS A 50 6.99 -7.44 -11.68
C HIS A 50 7.21 -6.97 -10.24
N HIS A 51 6.13 -6.87 -9.45
CA HIS A 51 6.19 -6.51 -8.04
C HIS A 51 6.02 -7.77 -7.18
N THR A 52 6.71 -7.78 -6.05
CA THR A 52 6.53 -8.80 -5.02
C THR A 52 5.43 -8.38 -4.07
N TYR A 53 4.44 -9.26 -3.86
CA TYR A 53 3.35 -9.00 -2.93
C TYR A 53 3.11 -10.21 -2.01
N ARG A 54 2.78 -9.91 -0.75
CA ARG A 54 2.40 -10.89 0.27
C ARG A 54 1.16 -10.38 0.98
N VAL A 55 0.23 -11.28 1.29
CA VAL A 55 -0.95 -10.96 2.10
C VAL A 55 -0.59 -11.00 3.58
N TYR A 56 -1.15 -10.05 4.32
CA TYR A 56 -1.05 -9.94 5.76
C TYR A 56 -2.45 -9.98 6.35
N PRO A 57 -2.77 -10.87 7.30
CA PRO A 57 -4.07 -10.85 8.00
C PRO A 57 -4.36 -9.48 8.62
N ILE A 58 -3.33 -8.84 9.15
CA ILE A 58 -3.32 -7.50 9.72
C ILE A 58 -1.99 -6.88 9.29
N MET A 59 -1.99 -5.90 8.39
CA MET A 59 -0.76 -5.24 7.93
C MET A 59 -0.28 -4.19 8.94
N THR A 60 0.96 -4.32 9.41
CA THR A 60 1.62 -3.30 10.24
C THR A 60 2.44 -2.32 9.39
N MET A 61 2.87 -1.20 9.98
CA MET A 61 3.85 -0.31 9.32
C MET A 61 5.17 -1.00 8.98
N THR A 62 5.58 -1.95 9.81
CA THR A 62 6.79 -2.74 9.58
C THR A 62 6.63 -3.63 8.35
N ASP A 63 5.47 -4.26 8.19
CA ASP A 63 5.18 -5.11 7.03
C ASP A 63 5.11 -4.30 5.74
N PHE A 64 4.43 -3.15 5.79
CA PHE A 64 4.36 -2.23 4.67
C PHE A 64 5.76 -1.72 4.26
N SER A 65 6.58 -1.30 5.22
CA SER A 65 7.94 -0.84 4.94
C SER A 65 8.81 -1.96 4.33
N LYS A 66 8.65 -3.20 4.80
CA LYS A 66 9.33 -4.36 4.19
C LYS A 66 8.89 -4.58 2.75
N LEU A 67 7.59 -4.48 2.44
CA LEU A 67 7.08 -4.61 1.08
C LEU A 67 7.63 -3.52 0.15
N LEU A 68 7.75 -2.28 0.61
CA LEU A 68 8.40 -1.21 -0.17
C LEU A 68 9.85 -1.57 -0.51
N VAL A 69 10.63 -2.00 0.48
CA VAL A 69 12.04 -2.40 0.28
C VAL A 69 12.16 -3.60 -0.66
N MET A 70 11.31 -4.63 -0.51
CA MET A 70 11.30 -5.80 -1.39
C MET A 70 11.01 -5.46 -2.86
N ASN A 71 10.33 -4.33 -3.11
CA ASN A 71 10.04 -3.82 -4.44
C ASN A 71 11.02 -2.73 -4.89
N ASN A 72 12.13 -2.54 -4.19
CA ASN A 72 13.13 -1.50 -4.45
C ASN A 72 12.55 -0.06 -4.40
N LEU A 73 11.51 0.16 -3.59
CA LEU A 73 10.86 1.46 -3.42
C LEU A 73 11.47 2.17 -2.21
N SER A 74 12.44 3.06 -2.47
CA SER A 74 13.13 3.82 -1.41
C SER A 74 12.38 5.10 -1.07
N VAL A 75 11.31 4.96 -0.28
CA VAL A 75 10.42 6.07 0.12
C VAL A 75 9.95 5.89 1.56
N ASN A 76 9.66 7.00 2.24
CA ASN A 76 9.20 6.96 3.63
C ASN A 76 7.76 6.41 3.71
N GLY A 77 7.62 5.14 4.12
CA GLY A 77 6.32 4.49 4.26
C GLY A 77 5.37 5.20 5.23
N ARG A 78 5.87 5.79 6.33
CA ARG A 78 5.01 6.52 7.28
C ARG A 78 4.42 7.76 6.64
N GLU A 79 5.20 8.46 5.82
CA GLU A 79 4.74 9.64 5.09
C GLU A 79 3.70 9.28 4.02
N ILE A 80 3.86 8.14 3.35
CA ILE A 80 2.84 7.59 2.44
C ILE A 80 1.52 7.41 3.19
N ILE A 81 1.51 6.59 4.24
CA ILE A 81 0.30 6.25 4.98
C ILE A 81 -0.37 7.50 5.57
N SER A 82 0.41 8.48 6.05
CA SER A 82 -0.09 9.78 6.51
C SER A 82 -0.83 10.55 5.40
N ARG A 83 -0.26 10.60 4.20
CA ARG A 83 -0.87 11.30 3.05
C ARG A 83 -2.14 10.61 2.56
N PHE A 84 -2.10 9.29 2.39
CA PHE A 84 -3.27 8.51 1.98
C PHE A 84 -4.40 8.60 3.01
N ARG A 85 -4.09 8.62 4.32
CA ARG A 85 -5.07 8.90 5.38
C ARG A 85 -5.73 10.27 5.19
N ASN A 86 -4.94 11.31 4.97
CA ASN A 86 -5.46 12.68 4.81
C ASN A 86 -6.32 12.84 3.55
N GLN A 87 -6.21 11.92 2.59
CA GLN A 87 -7.05 11.85 1.40
C GLN A 87 -8.29 10.95 1.58
N GLY A 88 -8.44 10.29 2.73
CA GLY A 88 -9.60 9.43 3.02
C GLY A 88 -9.59 8.05 2.34
N LEU A 89 -8.48 7.64 1.74
CA LEU A 89 -8.39 6.40 0.94
C LEU A 89 -8.31 5.12 1.78
N CYS A 90 -7.87 5.22 3.03
CA CYS A 90 -7.54 4.08 3.87
C CYS A 90 -7.77 4.35 5.36
N THR A 91 -8.67 5.27 5.72
CA THR A 91 -8.76 5.88 7.07
C THR A 91 -8.57 4.90 8.22
N ALA A 92 -9.33 3.81 8.28
CA ALA A 92 -9.22 2.82 9.37
C ALA A 92 -7.87 2.08 9.36
N LEU A 93 -7.45 1.56 8.21
CA LEU A 93 -6.15 0.88 8.03
C LEU A 93 -4.99 1.81 8.39
N CYS A 94 -5.02 3.03 7.87
CA CYS A 94 -3.95 4.00 8.01
C CYS A 94 -3.85 4.57 9.42
N ILE A 95 -4.98 4.78 10.13
CA ILE A 95 -4.95 5.10 11.57
C ILE A 95 -4.26 3.98 12.33
N ARG A 96 -4.69 2.72 12.13
CA ARG A 96 -4.08 1.57 12.83
C ARG A 96 -2.59 1.46 12.54
N MET A 97 -2.18 1.63 11.29
CA MET A 97 -0.76 1.56 10.94
C MET A 97 0.03 2.71 11.59
N LEU A 98 -0.48 3.93 11.62
CA LEU A 98 0.26 5.08 12.17
C LEU A 98 0.33 5.13 13.70
N GLU A 99 -0.65 4.55 14.38
CA GLU A 99 -0.89 4.72 15.81
C GLU A 99 -0.80 3.40 16.62
N GLY A 100 -0.79 2.25 15.95
CA GLY A 100 -0.71 0.91 16.54
C GLY A 100 0.68 0.30 16.58
#